data_AF-A0A9W8BLT8-F1
#
_entry.id   AF-A0A9W8BLT8-F1
#
_cell.length_a   1.000
_cell.length_b   1.000
_cell.length_c   1.000
_cell.angle_alpha   90.00
_cell.angle_beta   90.00
_cell.angle_gamma   90.00
#
_symmetry.space_group_name_H-M   'P 1'
#
loop_
_entity.id
_entity.type
_entity.pdbx_description
1 polymer ?
#
loop_
_entity_poly.entity_id
_entity_poly.type
_entity_poly.pdbx_seq_one_letter_code
_entity_poly.pdbx_strand_id
1 'polypeptide(L)'
;MLSTEAVADETVRQYAIQRLAKLLRHPDDLVYKADDVRRKLAQEKLVIDAQLNTDVRRQFDDVQEGLELLYSTKGQIDRVKTDMQKVDQLCHRAQSYLTNFERIQKISVANRNFVRTDEFYRQFSEFHEQYVHVREMLGDAKANFEQGDFNLLRLHYFLHKLEDFRNRAMGFSGVSDADSEQTLTQMFGGLDGLVHEFEQFLWHVAGGIYDLALRNRANVVVQLLKVVEVEEAGDRAQEREAEGAGLARRQSAAGGARATQKESGAKMMMTTMTTTAAAGRGEPRRERRIKHYRQKLLDLLRQFISGRVSEFFKKEAKGLDGVEEVTGFVIDELTFVAEAVVPAFPSSYFMFDFFVNEYHQAVVRNSNELVAGDLEGGAILMLLRWVREYHTGMRKQLSISKDQLKPALLEGREDQLAQEYLEIAVSKIREWISNLMRTEASTFAGRQDAPSMGEDGLYVTGA
;
A
#
# COMPACT_ATOMS: atom_id res chain seq x y z
N MET A 1 -20.08 -16.79 -44.50
CA MET A 1 -19.52 -17.61 -43.39
C MET A 1 -18.80 -18.88 -43.85
N LEU A 2 -18.78 -19.24 -45.15
CA LEU A 2 -18.14 -20.47 -45.66
C LEU A 2 -16.67 -20.29 -46.11
N SER A 3 -16.10 -19.08 -46.06
CA SER A 3 -14.73 -18.80 -46.53
C SER A 3 -13.66 -18.84 -45.43
N THR A 4 -14.05 -18.91 -44.15
CA THR A 4 -13.14 -18.93 -43.00
C THR A 4 -12.65 -20.32 -42.62
N GLU A 5 -13.40 -21.39 -42.92
CA GLU A 5 -12.96 -22.77 -42.65
C GLU A 5 -11.83 -23.22 -43.58
N ALA A 6 -11.83 -22.80 -44.85
CA ALA A 6 -10.81 -23.21 -45.83
C ALA A 6 -9.41 -22.62 -45.55
N VAL A 7 -9.33 -21.41 -45.00
CA VAL A 7 -8.05 -20.74 -44.67
C VAL A 7 -7.41 -21.31 -43.39
N ALA A 8 -8.23 -21.79 -42.46
CA ALA A 8 -7.73 -22.49 -41.27
C ALA A 8 -7.07 -23.82 -41.65
N ASP A 9 -7.63 -24.54 -42.63
CA ASP A 9 -7.13 -25.86 -43.04
C ASP A 9 -5.73 -25.77 -43.71
N GLU A 10 -5.49 -24.73 -44.50
CA GLU A 10 -4.20 -24.54 -45.19
C GLU A 10 -3.06 -24.12 -44.24
N THR A 11 -3.36 -23.28 -43.25
CA THR A 11 -2.39 -22.85 -42.22
C THR A 11 -2.08 -23.97 -41.23
N VAL A 12 -3.09 -24.75 -40.83
CA VAL A 12 -2.93 -25.96 -39.99
C VAL A 12 -2.10 -27.00 -40.74
N ARG A 13 -2.33 -27.18 -42.04
CA ARG A 13 -1.53 -28.08 -42.87
C ARG A 13 -0.08 -27.63 -42.98
N GLN A 14 0.18 -26.34 -43.17
CA GLN A 14 1.54 -25.78 -43.18
C GLN A 14 2.25 -25.98 -41.82
N TYR A 15 1.56 -25.78 -40.70
CA TYR A 15 2.10 -26.03 -39.37
C TYR A 15 2.39 -27.51 -39.12
N ALA A 16 1.49 -28.41 -39.56
CA ALA A 16 1.70 -29.85 -39.50
C ALA A 16 2.92 -30.28 -40.32
N ILE A 17 3.10 -29.72 -41.52
CA ILE A 17 4.28 -29.96 -42.36
C ILE A 17 5.55 -29.47 -41.67
N GLN A 18 5.55 -28.28 -41.06
CA GLN A 18 6.70 -27.76 -40.30
C GLN A 18 7.02 -28.62 -39.07
N ARG A 19 6.02 -29.14 -38.37
CA ARG A 19 6.19 -30.04 -37.22
C ARG A 19 6.76 -31.38 -37.66
N LEU A 20 6.26 -31.96 -38.75
CA LEU A 20 6.78 -33.19 -39.33
C LEU A 20 8.20 -33.02 -39.90
N ALA A 21 8.52 -31.88 -40.52
CA ALA A 21 9.86 -31.56 -41.03
C ALA A 21 10.91 -31.42 -39.91
N LYS A 22 10.51 -31.03 -38.69
CA LYS A 22 11.39 -31.04 -37.51
C LYS A 22 11.65 -32.45 -36.97
N LEU A 23 10.71 -33.38 -37.15
CA LEU A 23 10.75 -34.75 -36.63
C LEU A 23 11.43 -35.75 -37.58
N LEU A 24 11.41 -35.51 -38.89
CA LEU A 24 11.98 -36.38 -39.92
C LEU A 24 13.04 -35.61 -40.73
N ARG A 25 14.31 -35.66 -40.29
CA ARG A 25 15.42 -34.90 -40.90
C ARG A 25 16.23 -35.68 -41.94
N HIS A 26 16.31 -37.01 -41.84
CA HIS A 26 17.03 -37.86 -42.78
C HIS A 26 16.11 -38.86 -43.50
N PRO A 27 16.40 -39.23 -44.76
CA PRO A 27 15.57 -40.15 -45.53
C PRO A 27 15.46 -41.56 -44.90
N ASP A 28 16.46 -42.00 -44.13
CA ASP A 28 16.43 -43.27 -43.39
C ASP A 28 15.48 -43.26 -42.18
N ASP A 29 15.11 -42.08 -41.66
CA ASP A 29 14.17 -41.94 -40.55
C ASP A 29 12.73 -42.31 -40.98
N LEU A 30 12.42 -42.26 -42.28
CA LEU A 30 11.12 -42.68 -42.81
C LEU A 30 10.87 -44.19 -42.68
N VAL A 31 11.94 -44.99 -42.68
CA VAL A 31 11.83 -46.46 -42.61
C VAL A 31 11.73 -46.93 -41.15
N TYR A 32 12.51 -46.33 -40.25
CA TYR A 32 12.60 -46.81 -38.86
C TYR A 32 11.75 -46.02 -37.85
N LYS A 33 11.49 -44.72 -38.08
CA LYS A 33 10.80 -43.85 -37.09
C LYS A 33 9.37 -43.47 -37.49
N ALA A 34 8.96 -43.67 -38.73
CA ALA A 34 7.62 -43.29 -39.19
C ALA A 34 6.50 -44.01 -38.44
N ASP A 35 6.65 -45.31 -38.18
CA ASP A 35 5.63 -46.07 -37.45
C ASP A 35 5.52 -45.67 -35.98
N ASP A 36 6.64 -45.37 -35.32
CA ASP A 36 6.65 -44.90 -33.93
C ASP A 36 6.12 -43.47 -33.81
N VAL A 37 6.45 -42.58 -34.74
CA VAL A 37 5.88 -41.22 -34.78
C VAL A 37 4.39 -41.28 -35.07
N ARG A 38 3.94 -42.17 -35.97
CA ARG A 38 2.51 -42.39 -36.24
C ARG A 38 1.78 -42.91 -35.01
N ARG A 39 2.36 -43.85 -34.27
CA ARG A 39 1.79 -44.34 -33.00
C ARG A 39 1.71 -43.24 -31.95
N LYS A 40 2.78 -42.46 -31.78
CA LYS A 40 2.80 -41.32 -30.84
C LYS A 40 1.77 -40.25 -31.20
N LEU A 41 1.67 -39.86 -32.46
CA LEU A 41 0.66 -38.89 -32.92
C LEU A 41 -0.77 -39.45 -32.81
N ALA A 42 -0.97 -40.76 -33.04
CA ALA A 42 -2.26 -41.39 -32.82
C ALA A 42 -2.64 -41.39 -31.33
N GLN A 43 -1.68 -41.64 -30.43
CA GLN A 43 -1.88 -41.54 -28.99
C GLN A 43 -2.15 -40.10 -28.56
N GLU A 44 -1.37 -39.12 -29.02
CA GLU A 44 -1.60 -37.69 -28.77
C GLU A 44 -2.98 -37.27 -29.25
N LYS A 45 -3.38 -37.69 -30.46
CA LYS A 45 -4.71 -37.43 -31.00
C LYS A 45 -5.80 -38.03 -30.11
N LEU A 46 -5.68 -39.29 -29.70
CA LEU A 46 -6.66 -39.94 -28.82
C LEU A 46 -6.81 -39.22 -27.47
N VAL A 47 -5.70 -38.75 -26.91
CA VAL A 47 -5.71 -37.96 -25.66
C VAL A 47 -6.38 -36.61 -25.87
N ILE A 48 -6.03 -35.90 -26.95
CA ILE A 48 -6.64 -34.60 -27.27
C ILE A 48 -8.13 -34.77 -27.58
N ASP A 49 -8.54 -35.79 -28.33
CA ASP A 49 -9.94 -36.07 -28.65
C ASP A 49 -10.74 -36.42 -27.39
N ALA A 50 -10.15 -37.17 -26.45
CA ALA A 50 -10.76 -37.48 -25.17
C ALA A 50 -10.90 -36.22 -24.28
N GLN A 51 -9.86 -35.38 -24.23
CA GLN A 51 -9.89 -34.10 -23.51
C GLN A 51 -10.93 -33.16 -24.11
N LEU A 52 -10.93 -32.98 -25.43
CA LEU A 52 -11.87 -32.13 -26.14
C LEU A 52 -13.32 -32.60 -25.93
N ASN A 53 -13.58 -33.91 -25.98
CA ASN A 53 -14.92 -34.44 -25.72
C ASN A 53 -15.36 -34.19 -24.27
N THR A 54 -14.44 -34.30 -23.31
CA THR A 54 -14.72 -33.98 -21.90
C THR A 54 -15.01 -32.49 -21.73
N ASP A 55 -14.22 -31.62 -22.34
CA ASP A 55 -14.39 -30.17 -22.27
C ASP A 55 -15.67 -29.71 -22.99
N VAL A 56 -15.98 -30.26 -24.15
CA VAL A 56 -17.22 -29.97 -24.89
C VAL A 56 -18.44 -30.39 -24.08
N ARG A 57 -18.40 -31.56 -23.42
CA ARG A 57 -19.47 -31.99 -22.52
C ARG A 57 -19.62 -31.04 -21.34
N ARG A 58 -18.51 -30.66 -20.71
CA ARG A 58 -18.52 -29.68 -19.62
C ARG A 58 -19.11 -28.35 -20.06
N GLN A 59 -18.70 -27.81 -21.21
CA GLN A 59 -19.26 -26.56 -21.74
C GLN A 59 -20.75 -26.69 -22.04
N PHE A 60 -21.20 -27.84 -22.53
CA PHE A 60 -22.61 -28.11 -22.76
C PHE A 60 -23.39 -28.15 -21.45
N ASP A 61 -22.86 -28.82 -20.42
CA ASP A 61 -23.46 -28.89 -19.09
C ASP A 61 -23.53 -27.49 -18.45
N ASP A 62 -22.45 -26.69 -18.53
CA ASP A 62 -22.40 -25.31 -18.04
C ASP A 62 -23.43 -24.42 -18.76
N VAL A 63 -23.61 -24.59 -20.08
CA VAL A 63 -24.62 -23.85 -20.88
C VAL A 63 -26.03 -24.30 -20.51
N GLN A 64 -26.25 -25.59 -20.29
CA GLN A 64 -27.55 -26.12 -19.89
C GLN A 64 -27.94 -25.60 -18.50
N GLU A 65 -27.04 -25.67 -17.53
CA GLU A 65 -27.23 -25.13 -16.18
C GLU A 65 -27.49 -23.61 -16.24
N GLY A 66 -26.72 -22.89 -17.06
CA GLY A 66 -26.91 -21.45 -17.29
C GLY A 66 -28.29 -21.12 -17.87
N LEU A 67 -28.79 -21.94 -18.81
CA LEU A 67 -30.12 -21.80 -19.40
C LEU A 67 -31.22 -22.10 -18.38
N GLU A 68 -31.09 -23.16 -17.60
CA GLU A 68 -32.03 -23.51 -16.53
C GLU A 68 -32.11 -22.39 -15.48
N LEU A 69 -30.96 -21.84 -15.08
CA LEU A 69 -30.88 -20.70 -14.17
C LEU A 69 -31.52 -19.45 -14.77
N LEU A 70 -31.33 -19.19 -16.06
CA LEU A 70 -31.96 -18.07 -16.77
C LEU A 70 -33.48 -18.21 -16.83
N TYR A 71 -33.99 -19.41 -17.14
CA TYR A 71 -35.43 -19.68 -17.14
C TYR A 71 -36.02 -19.53 -15.74
N SER A 72 -35.34 -20.03 -14.71
CA SER A 72 -35.73 -19.86 -13.31
C SER A 72 -35.77 -18.37 -12.93
N THR A 73 -34.74 -17.62 -13.30
CA THR A 73 -34.63 -16.18 -13.03
C THR A 73 -35.73 -15.40 -13.76
N LYS A 74 -36.00 -15.71 -15.02
CA LYS A 74 -37.13 -15.13 -15.77
C LYS A 74 -38.45 -15.40 -15.06
N GLY A 75 -38.68 -16.63 -14.61
CA GLY A 75 -39.87 -16.99 -13.85
C GLY A 75 -39.98 -16.25 -12.51
N GLN A 76 -38.86 -16.06 -11.80
CA GLN A 76 -38.81 -15.26 -10.58
C GLN A 76 -39.09 -13.78 -10.86
N ILE A 77 -38.54 -13.21 -11.94
CA ILE A 77 -38.80 -11.82 -12.35
C ILE A 77 -40.29 -11.63 -12.68
N ASP A 78 -40.91 -12.56 -13.40
CA ASP A 78 -42.33 -12.49 -13.73
C ASP A 78 -43.22 -12.60 -12.47
N ARG A 79 -42.83 -13.44 -11.49
CA ARG A 79 -43.49 -13.48 -10.18
C ARG A 79 -43.33 -12.16 -9.42
N VAL A 80 -42.11 -11.63 -9.31
CA VAL A 80 -41.83 -10.35 -8.66
C VAL A 80 -42.60 -9.21 -9.33
N LYS A 81 -42.69 -9.20 -10.66
CA LYS A 81 -43.48 -8.22 -11.41
C LYS A 81 -44.97 -8.33 -11.08
N THR A 82 -45.49 -9.55 -11.04
CA THR A 82 -46.90 -9.79 -10.70
C THR A 82 -47.20 -9.39 -9.26
N ASP A 83 -46.29 -9.69 -8.32
CA ASP A 83 -46.45 -9.33 -6.92
C ASP A 83 -46.28 -7.82 -6.71
N MET A 84 -45.37 -7.15 -7.43
CA MET A 84 -45.25 -5.69 -7.41
C MET A 84 -46.51 -5.01 -7.98
N GLN A 85 -47.12 -5.58 -9.02
CA GLN A 85 -48.40 -5.10 -9.54
C GLN A 85 -49.53 -5.28 -8.52
N LYS A 86 -49.57 -6.40 -7.80
CA LYS A 86 -50.55 -6.60 -6.71
C LYS A 86 -50.30 -5.61 -5.57
N VAL A 87 -49.04 -5.38 -5.18
CA VAL A 87 -48.66 -4.40 -4.15
C VAL A 87 -49.09 -3.00 -4.57
N ASP A 88 -48.82 -2.60 -5.80
CA ASP A 88 -49.23 -1.29 -6.33
C ASP A 88 -50.75 -1.12 -6.34
N GLN A 89 -51.49 -2.16 -6.78
CA GLN A 89 -52.95 -2.17 -6.71
C GLN A 89 -53.49 -2.09 -5.29
N LEU A 90 -52.87 -2.80 -4.33
CA LEU A 90 -53.23 -2.75 -2.92
C LEU A 90 -52.89 -1.39 -2.30
N CYS A 91 -51.76 -0.78 -2.67
CA CYS A 91 -51.37 0.56 -2.25
C CYS A 91 -52.34 1.61 -2.76
N HIS A 92 -52.70 1.60 -4.06
CA HIS A 92 -53.72 2.50 -4.60
C HIS A 92 -55.09 2.32 -3.94
N ARG A 93 -55.51 1.08 -3.68
CA ARG A 93 -56.76 0.79 -2.95
C ARG A 93 -56.68 1.32 -1.51
N ALA A 94 -55.62 1.04 -0.76
CA ALA A 94 -55.43 1.51 0.61
C ALA A 94 -55.37 3.05 0.69
N GLN A 95 -54.76 3.70 -0.30
CA GLN A 95 -54.68 5.16 -0.40
C GLN A 95 -56.06 5.80 -0.59
N SER A 96 -57.01 5.09 -1.23
CA SER A 96 -58.41 5.54 -1.31
C SER A 96 -59.20 5.37 -0.01
N TYR A 97 -58.82 4.41 0.85
CA TYR A 97 -59.48 4.17 2.16
C TYR A 97 -59.00 5.11 3.26
N LEU A 98 -57.76 5.62 3.19
CA LEU A 98 -57.19 6.51 4.20
C LEU A 98 -57.35 7.99 3.81
N THR A 99 -58.58 8.51 3.90
CA THR A 99 -58.91 9.93 3.62
C THR A 99 -58.10 10.96 4.43
N ASN A 100 -57.46 10.55 5.54
CA ASN A 100 -56.64 11.40 6.40
C ASN A 100 -55.13 11.07 6.37
N PHE A 101 -54.64 10.25 5.41
CA PHE A 101 -53.23 9.86 5.35
C PHE A 101 -52.29 11.08 5.23
N GLU A 102 -52.64 12.08 4.42
CA GLU A 102 -51.81 13.29 4.30
C GLU A 102 -51.67 14.05 5.63
N ARG A 103 -52.72 14.07 6.46
CA ARG A 103 -52.68 14.73 7.77
C ARG A 103 -51.86 13.92 8.76
N ILE A 104 -52.03 12.61 8.79
CA ILE A 104 -51.23 11.70 9.62
C ILE A 104 -49.75 11.73 9.19
N GLN A 105 -49.48 11.82 7.90
CA GLN A 105 -48.14 11.96 7.35
C GLN A 105 -47.53 13.31 7.73
N LYS A 106 -48.28 14.41 7.62
CA LYS A 106 -47.81 15.73 8.10
C LYS A 106 -47.53 15.73 9.60
N ILE A 107 -48.39 15.12 10.42
CA ILE A 107 -48.18 14.99 11.86
C ILE A 107 -46.99 14.08 12.18
N SER A 108 -46.82 12.97 11.46
CA SER A 108 -45.69 12.06 11.61
C SER A 108 -44.37 12.72 11.22
N VAL A 109 -44.36 13.49 10.12
CA VAL A 109 -43.21 14.30 9.71
C VAL A 109 -42.92 15.40 10.72
N ALA A 110 -43.94 16.09 11.23
CA ALA A 110 -43.78 17.11 12.26
C ALA A 110 -43.24 16.52 13.57
N ASN A 111 -43.77 15.38 14.03
CA ASN A 111 -43.27 14.71 15.23
C ASN A 111 -41.83 14.21 15.03
N ARG A 112 -41.51 13.63 13.86
CA ARG A 112 -40.14 13.22 13.54
C ARG A 112 -39.18 14.40 13.52
N ASN A 113 -39.60 15.52 12.96
CA ASN A 113 -38.79 16.75 12.96
C ASN A 113 -38.64 17.29 14.39
N PHE A 114 -39.70 17.27 15.20
CA PHE A 114 -39.66 17.71 16.59
C PHE A 114 -38.71 16.87 17.45
N VAL A 115 -38.78 15.54 17.33
CA VAL A 115 -37.85 14.62 18.02
C VAL A 115 -36.41 14.91 17.60
N ARG A 116 -36.15 15.13 16.31
CA ARG A 116 -34.81 15.50 15.82
C ARG A 116 -34.34 16.84 16.38
N THR A 117 -35.22 17.83 16.48
CA THR A 117 -34.88 19.14 17.05
C THR A 117 -34.62 19.06 18.56
N ASP A 118 -35.41 18.27 19.30
CA ASP A 118 -35.19 18.02 20.73
C ASP A 118 -33.86 17.31 20.98
N GLU A 119 -33.56 16.25 20.22
CA GLU A 119 -32.28 15.54 20.27
C GLU A 119 -31.11 16.47 19.92
N PHE A 120 -31.27 17.33 18.92
CA PHE A 120 -30.26 18.31 18.53
C PHE A 120 -30.02 19.34 19.64
N TYR A 121 -31.08 19.83 20.28
CA TYR A 121 -30.97 20.76 21.40
C TYR A 121 -30.29 20.14 22.62
N ARG A 122 -30.64 18.89 22.98
CA ARG A 122 -29.94 18.14 24.03
C ARG A 122 -28.45 18.00 23.74
N GLN A 123 -28.10 17.58 22.51
CA GLN A 123 -26.71 17.46 22.08
C GLN A 123 -25.98 18.81 22.10
N PHE A 124 -26.65 19.90 21.75
CA PHE A 124 -26.10 21.26 21.83
C PHE A 124 -25.83 21.69 23.27
N SER A 125 -26.74 21.39 24.20
CA SER A 125 -26.55 21.70 25.62
C SER A 125 -25.41 20.89 26.25
N GLU A 126 -25.28 19.61 25.88
CA GLU A 126 -24.21 18.73 26.36
C GLU A 126 -22.86 19.00 25.68
N PHE A 127 -22.85 19.69 24.53
CA PHE A 127 -21.64 19.92 23.72
C PHE A 127 -20.54 20.63 24.51
N HIS A 128 -20.89 21.66 25.27
CA HIS A 128 -19.90 22.45 26.02
C HIS A 128 -19.24 21.62 27.14
N GLU A 129 -20.03 20.82 27.86
CA GLU A 129 -19.52 19.90 28.88
C GLU A 129 -18.61 18.83 28.27
N GLN A 130 -19.03 18.23 27.15
CA GLN A 130 -18.22 17.25 26.41
C GLN A 130 -16.92 17.88 25.87
N TYR A 131 -16.96 19.12 25.39
CA TYR A 131 -15.78 19.85 24.92
C TYR A 131 -14.76 20.09 26.05
N VAL A 132 -15.21 20.56 27.22
CA VAL A 132 -14.33 20.78 28.37
C VAL A 132 -13.72 19.47 28.84
N HIS A 133 -14.52 18.40 28.93
CA HIS A 133 -14.06 17.08 29.33
C HIS A 133 -13.00 16.50 28.39
N VAL A 134 -13.18 16.63 27.06
CA VAL A 134 -12.17 16.16 26.09
C VAL A 134 -10.89 16.98 26.18
N ARG A 135 -10.98 18.29 26.41
CA ARG A 135 -9.81 19.15 26.60
C ARG A 135 -9.01 18.77 27.84
N GLU A 136 -9.68 18.47 28.96
CA GLU A 136 -9.03 17.98 30.18
C GLU A 136 -8.39 16.61 29.96
N MET A 137 -9.11 15.66 29.34
CA MET A 137 -8.53 14.35 28.99
C MET A 137 -7.32 14.46 28.08
N LEU A 138 -7.28 15.44 27.15
CA LEU A 138 -6.12 15.68 26.29
C LEU A 138 -4.94 16.27 27.09
N GLY A 139 -5.21 17.16 28.04
CA GLY A 139 -4.21 17.68 28.97
C GLY A 139 -3.60 16.57 29.82
N ASP A 140 -4.43 15.72 30.40
CA ASP A 140 -4.00 14.56 31.20
C ASP A 140 -3.22 13.55 30.37
N ALA A 141 -3.65 13.28 29.13
CA ALA A 141 -2.95 12.37 28.23
C ALA A 141 -1.56 12.90 27.82
N LYS A 142 -1.42 14.22 27.63
CA LYS A 142 -0.12 14.86 27.36
C LYS A 142 0.80 14.76 28.57
N ALA A 143 0.30 15.00 29.78
CA ALA A 143 1.08 14.91 31.02
C ALA A 143 1.50 13.46 31.36
N ASN A 144 0.60 12.50 31.10
CA ASN A 144 0.81 11.08 31.39
C ASN A 144 1.40 10.29 30.21
N PHE A 145 1.97 10.97 29.21
CA PHE A 145 2.60 10.32 28.06
C PHE A 145 3.67 9.30 28.50
N GLU A 146 4.46 9.65 29.52
CA GLU A 146 5.48 8.76 30.07
C GLU A 146 4.91 7.57 30.85
N GLN A 147 3.69 7.69 31.39
CA GLN A 147 3.02 6.63 32.15
C GLN A 147 2.30 5.65 31.21
N GLY A 148 1.86 6.09 30.02
CA GLY A 148 1.31 5.22 28.98
C GLY A 148 -0.14 4.77 29.23
N ASP A 149 -0.78 5.28 30.28
CA ASP A 149 -2.18 4.99 30.61
C ASP A 149 -3.11 6.07 30.04
N PHE A 150 -3.18 6.14 28.71
CA PHE A 150 -4.14 7.01 28.03
C PHE A 150 -4.93 6.24 26.97
N ASN A 151 -6.24 6.48 26.93
CA ASN A 151 -7.15 5.83 25.99
C ASN A 151 -7.37 6.72 24.78
N LEU A 152 -6.45 6.65 23.82
CA LEU A 152 -6.48 7.46 22.60
C LEU A 152 -7.78 7.23 21.80
N LEU A 153 -8.28 6.00 21.79
CA LEU A 153 -9.57 5.62 21.16
C LEU A 153 -10.75 6.40 21.74
N ARG A 154 -10.75 6.62 23.06
CA ARG A 154 -11.83 7.32 23.74
C ARG A 154 -11.78 8.82 23.42
N LEU A 155 -10.58 9.40 23.40
CA LEU A 155 -10.38 10.78 22.94
C LEU A 155 -10.84 10.94 21.49
N HIS A 156 -10.39 10.05 20.60
CA HIS A 156 -10.77 10.07 19.19
C HIS A 156 -12.28 9.93 18.99
N TYR A 157 -12.94 9.00 19.70
CA TYR A 157 -14.40 8.83 19.63
C TYR A 157 -15.16 10.09 20.06
N PHE A 158 -14.79 10.70 21.18
CA PHE A 158 -15.47 11.91 21.63
C PHE A 158 -15.18 13.10 20.71
N LEU A 159 -13.95 13.25 20.23
CA LEU A 159 -13.60 14.27 19.26
C LEU A 159 -14.39 14.09 17.96
N HIS A 160 -14.47 12.86 17.46
CA HIS A 160 -15.25 12.53 16.26
C HIS A 160 -16.75 12.81 16.46
N LYS A 161 -17.31 12.48 17.63
CA LYS A 161 -18.71 12.81 17.96
C LYS A 161 -18.96 14.33 17.94
N LEU A 162 -18.01 15.12 18.43
CA LEU A 162 -18.07 16.58 18.40
C LEU A 162 -17.92 17.12 16.97
N GLU A 163 -17.01 16.57 16.16
CA GLU A 163 -16.85 16.91 14.74
C GLU A 163 -18.12 16.57 13.93
N ASP A 164 -18.74 15.42 14.18
CA ASP A 164 -19.97 14.99 13.52
C ASP A 164 -21.16 15.85 13.92
N PHE A 165 -21.22 16.27 15.18
CA PHE A 165 -22.22 17.23 15.63
C PHE A 165 -22.04 18.59 14.94
N ARG A 166 -20.79 19.10 14.87
CA ARG A 166 -20.45 20.33 14.13
C ARG A 166 -20.87 20.23 12.66
N ASN A 167 -20.49 19.15 11.97
CA ASN A 167 -20.80 18.97 10.55
C ASN A 167 -22.31 18.87 10.31
N ARG A 168 -23.06 18.21 11.21
CA ARG A 168 -24.52 18.19 11.16
C ARG A 168 -25.11 19.59 11.39
N ALA A 169 -24.63 20.33 12.39
CA ALA A 169 -25.08 21.69 12.69
C ALA A 169 -24.85 22.67 11.53
N MET A 170 -23.62 22.71 10.99
CA MET A 170 -23.27 23.55 9.83
C MET A 170 -24.05 23.19 8.57
N GLY A 171 -24.45 21.93 8.47
CA GLY A 171 -25.21 21.49 7.33
C GLY A 171 -26.71 21.77 7.40
N PHE A 172 -27.27 22.00 8.59
CA PHE A 172 -28.59 22.60 8.76
C PHE A 172 -28.57 24.11 8.50
N SER A 173 -27.43 24.78 8.73
CA SER A 173 -27.31 26.23 8.63
C SER A 173 -27.32 26.77 7.21
N GLY A 174 -26.98 25.96 6.20
CA GLY A 174 -27.09 26.36 4.78
C GLY A 174 -28.51 26.71 4.30
N VAL A 175 -29.52 26.56 5.18
CA VAL A 175 -30.93 26.95 4.97
C VAL A 175 -31.31 28.23 5.77
N SER A 176 -30.47 28.70 6.69
CA SER A 176 -30.76 29.80 7.63
C SER A 176 -29.76 30.98 7.52
N ASP A 177 -30.17 32.11 8.12
CA ASP A 177 -29.55 33.44 8.06
C ASP A 177 -28.04 33.45 8.36
N ALA A 178 -27.29 34.32 7.67
CA ALA A 178 -25.83 34.38 7.72
C ALA A 178 -25.27 34.66 9.14
N ASP A 179 -26.06 35.33 9.99
CA ASP A 179 -25.72 35.64 11.38
C ASP A 179 -25.70 34.37 12.27
N SER A 180 -26.58 33.40 11.96
CA SER A 180 -26.59 32.10 12.65
C SER A 180 -25.39 31.25 12.28
N GLU A 181 -24.96 31.30 11.01
CA GLU A 181 -23.73 30.61 10.56
C GLU A 181 -22.48 31.20 11.23
N GLN A 182 -22.42 32.53 11.37
CA GLN A 182 -21.30 33.21 12.01
C GLN A 182 -21.23 32.90 13.51
N THR A 183 -22.38 32.87 14.20
CA THR A 183 -22.46 32.49 15.62
C THR A 183 -22.05 31.03 15.85
N LEU A 184 -22.54 30.10 15.02
CA LEU A 184 -22.13 28.69 15.10
C LEU A 184 -20.62 28.53 14.82
N THR A 185 -20.07 29.25 13.85
CA THR A 185 -18.64 29.21 13.54
C THR A 185 -17.79 29.73 14.69
N GLN A 186 -18.22 30.79 15.39
CA GLN A 186 -17.52 31.29 16.57
C GLN A 186 -17.57 30.31 17.75
N MET A 187 -18.72 29.67 17.99
CA MET A 187 -18.88 28.67 19.06
C MET A 187 -18.08 27.39 18.77
N PHE A 188 -17.98 26.98 17.51
CA PHE A 188 -17.21 25.80 17.09
C PHE A 188 -15.73 26.10 16.81
N GLY A 189 -15.29 27.36 16.77
CA GLY A 189 -13.89 27.72 16.50
C GLY A 189 -12.89 27.14 17.50
N GLY A 190 -13.31 26.92 18.75
CA GLY A 190 -12.49 26.23 19.76
C GLY A 190 -12.27 24.74 19.46
N LEU A 191 -13.21 24.09 18.76
CA LEU A 191 -13.11 22.68 18.41
C LEU A 191 -11.98 22.44 17.40
N ASP A 192 -11.79 23.34 16.43
CA ASP A 192 -10.72 23.20 15.44
C ASP A 192 -9.33 23.29 16.08
N GLY A 193 -9.18 24.15 17.10
CA GLY A 193 -7.97 24.21 17.92
C GLY A 193 -7.73 22.89 18.67
N LEU A 194 -8.77 22.34 19.30
CA LEU A 194 -8.69 21.07 20.01
C LEU A 194 -8.36 19.89 19.08
N VAL A 195 -8.94 19.86 17.87
CA VAL A 195 -8.61 18.85 16.85
C VAL A 195 -7.15 18.96 16.45
N HIS A 196 -6.63 20.17 16.23
CA HIS A 196 -5.23 20.37 15.88
C HIS A 196 -4.29 19.95 17.02
N GLU A 197 -4.62 20.29 18.27
CA GLU A 197 -3.86 19.84 19.43
C GLU A 197 -3.86 18.31 19.61
N PHE A 198 -4.98 17.66 19.32
CA PHE A 198 -5.09 16.22 19.32
C PHE A 198 -4.24 15.60 18.18
N GLU A 199 -4.27 16.17 16.99
CA GLU A 199 -3.43 15.74 15.87
C GLU A 199 -1.94 15.87 16.20
N GLN A 200 -1.52 16.99 16.80
CA GLN A 200 -0.13 17.15 17.26
C GLN A 200 0.26 16.08 18.27
N PHE A 201 -0.63 15.78 19.23
CA PHE A 201 -0.41 14.70 20.20
C PHE A 201 -0.34 13.33 19.51
N LEU A 202 -1.20 13.06 18.54
CA LEU A 202 -1.19 11.85 17.72
C LEU A 202 0.16 11.64 17.04
N TRP A 203 0.71 12.69 16.42
CA TRP A 203 2.01 12.64 15.77
C TRP A 203 3.18 12.54 16.75
N HIS A 204 3.06 13.11 17.94
CA HIS A 204 4.03 12.90 19.01
C HIS A 204 4.06 11.44 19.47
N VAL A 205 2.88 10.82 19.65
CA VAL A 205 2.78 9.38 19.96
C VAL A 205 3.34 8.54 18.81
N ALA A 206 3.08 8.92 17.56
CA ALA A 206 3.62 8.24 16.39
C ALA A 206 5.16 8.34 16.29
N GLY A 207 5.74 9.48 16.64
CA GLY A 207 7.20 9.64 16.74
C GLY A 207 7.82 8.80 17.86
N GLY A 208 7.07 8.57 18.94
CA GLY A 208 7.48 7.74 20.06
C GLY A 208 7.22 6.24 19.89
N ILE A 209 6.84 5.72 18.70
CA ILE A 209 6.51 4.30 18.52
C ILE A 209 7.67 3.39 18.95
N TYR A 210 8.91 3.75 18.63
CA TYR A 210 10.09 2.96 19.03
C TYR A 210 10.28 2.95 20.55
N ASP A 211 10.14 4.09 21.22
CA ASP A 211 10.25 4.19 22.69
C ASP A 211 9.13 3.45 23.41
N LEU A 212 7.91 3.51 22.86
CA LEU A 212 6.74 2.80 23.38
C LEU A 212 6.88 1.28 23.18
N ALA A 213 7.43 0.85 22.04
CA ALA A 213 7.76 -0.55 21.77
C ALA A 213 8.85 -1.05 22.73
N LEU A 214 9.89 -0.24 22.98
CA LEU A 214 10.98 -0.56 23.91
C LEU A 214 10.48 -0.74 25.34
N ARG A 215 9.49 0.07 25.76
CA ARG A 215 8.84 -0.03 27.07
C ARG A 215 7.77 -1.14 27.15
N ASN A 216 7.65 -1.97 26.12
CA ASN A 216 6.67 -3.06 25.99
C ASN A 216 5.20 -2.59 26.13
N ARG A 217 4.90 -1.37 25.67
CA ARG A 217 3.54 -0.78 25.70
C ARG A 217 2.89 -0.83 24.33
N ALA A 218 2.78 -2.04 23.79
CA ALA A 218 2.14 -2.30 22.50
C ALA A 218 0.65 -1.89 22.48
N ASN A 219 0.00 -1.79 23.65
CA ASN A 219 -1.38 -1.33 23.77
C ASN A 219 -1.58 0.06 23.14
N VAL A 220 -0.74 1.04 23.48
CA VAL A 220 -0.85 2.41 22.96
C VAL A 220 -0.60 2.45 21.46
N VAL A 221 0.37 1.68 20.97
CA VAL A 221 0.66 1.55 19.53
C VAL A 221 -0.55 0.96 18.79
N VAL A 222 -1.18 -0.10 19.32
CA VAL A 222 -2.41 -0.67 18.76
C VAL A 222 -3.56 0.33 18.78
N GLN A 223 -3.70 1.14 19.85
CA GLN A 223 -4.73 2.18 19.90
C GLN A 223 -4.49 3.26 18.83
N LEU A 224 -3.26 3.72 18.66
CA LEU A 224 -2.86 4.65 17.60
C LEU A 224 -3.20 4.08 16.22
N LEU A 225 -2.83 2.82 15.97
CA LEU A 225 -3.12 2.17 14.71
C LEU A 225 -4.62 2.04 14.44
N LYS A 226 -5.41 1.66 15.45
CA LYS A 226 -6.86 1.59 15.31
C LYS A 226 -7.46 2.93 14.94
N VAL A 227 -6.96 4.03 15.51
CA VAL A 227 -7.38 5.39 15.12
C VAL A 227 -7.03 5.67 13.65
N VAL A 228 -5.82 5.31 13.22
CA VAL A 228 -5.39 5.48 11.82
C VAL A 228 -6.24 4.63 10.86
N GLU A 229 -6.55 3.38 11.21
CA GLU A 229 -7.40 2.49 10.39
C GLU A 229 -8.85 3.00 10.29
N VAL A 230 -9.41 3.50 11.39
CA VAL A 230 -10.77 4.06 11.41
C VAL A 230 -10.84 5.32 10.56
N GLU A 231 -9.84 6.21 10.66
CA GLU A 231 -9.77 7.41 9.83
C GLU A 231 -9.55 7.07 8.34
N GLU A 232 -8.70 6.09 8.01
CA GLU A 232 -8.54 5.62 6.63
C GLU A 232 -9.82 4.97 6.07
N ALA A 233 -10.55 4.22 6.88
CA ALA A 233 -11.84 3.67 6.48
C ALA A 233 -12.87 4.79 6.23
N GLY A 234 -12.86 5.84 7.06
CA GLY A 234 -13.67 7.04 6.89
C GLY A 234 -13.34 7.80 5.60
N ASP A 235 -12.06 8.08 5.35
CA ASP A 235 -11.57 8.75 4.14
C ASP A 235 -11.97 7.97 2.87
N ARG A 236 -11.75 6.65 2.84
CA ARG A 236 -12.13 5.79 1.70
C ARG A 236 -13.63 5.73 1.47
N ALA A 237 -14.44 5.73 2.53
CA ALA A 237 -15.90 5.74 2.40
C ALA A 237 -16.37 7.04 1.73
N GLN A 238 -15.78 8.17 2.13
CA GLN A 238 -16.12 9.46 1.57
C GLN A 238 -15.66 9.62 0.11
N GLU A 239 -14.48 9.13 -0.24
CA GLU A 239 -14.00 9.12 -1.63
C GLU A 239 -14.99 8.35 -2.53
N ARG A 240 -15.45 7.16 -2.10
CA ARG A 240 -16.44 6.37 -2.83
C ARG A 240 -17.78 7.09 -2.99
N GLU A 241 -18.24 7.78 -1.93
CA GLU A 241 -19.47 8.57 -1.99
C GLU A 241 -19.33 9.77 -2.95
N ALA A 242 -18.17 10.44 -2.98
CA ALA A 242 -17.88 11.53 -3.89
C ALA A 242 -17.80 11.06 -5.35
N GLU A 243 -17.15 9.92 -5.61
CA GLU A 243 -17.08 9.29 -6.93
C GLU A 243 -18.46 8.87 -7.44
N GLY A 244 -19.26 8.21 -6.58
CA GLY A 244 -20.63 7.82 -6.89
C GLY A 244 -21.54 9.02 -7.20
N ALA A 245 -21.41 10.11 -6.44
CA ALA A 245 -22.10 11.37 -6.73
C ALA A 245 -21.63 12.00 -8.06
N GLY A 246 -20.34 11.91 -8.38
CA GLY A 246 -19.77 12.35 -9.65
C GLY A 246 -20.29 11.57 -10.86
N LEU A 247 -20.43 10.25 -10.71
CA LEU A 247 -21.03 9.37 -11.73
C LEU A 247 -22.52 9.69 -11.94
N ALA A 248 -23.29 9.87 -10.87
CA ALA A 248 -24.70 10.28 -10.96
C ALA A 248 -24.88 11.66 -11.61
N ARG A 249 -23.96 12.61 -11.35
CA ARG A 249 -23.96 13.95 -11.97
C ARG A 249 -23.53 13.90 -13.44
N ARG A 250 -22.62 13.02 -13.82
CA ARG A 250 -22.24 12.77 -15.22
C ARG A 250 -23.38 12.11 -16.01
N GLN A 251 -24.10 11.16 -15.40
CA GLN A 251 -25.24 10.49 -16.04
C GLN A 251 -26.43 11.44 -16.24
N SER A 252 -26.72 12.34 -15.28
CA SER A 252 -27.78 13.35 -15.45
C SER A 252 -27.42 14.44 -16.47
N ALA A 253 -26.13 14.79 -16.61
CA ALA A 253 -25.66 15.70 -17.65
C ALA A 253 -25.69 15.08 -19.06
N ALA A 254 -25.36 13.79 -19.20
CA ALA A 254 -25.40 13.08 -20.49
C ALA A 254 -26.83 12.79 -20.98
N GLY A 255 -27.81 12.65 -20.09
CA GLY A 255 -29.23 12.50 -20.43
C GLY A 255 -29.93 13.79 -20.89
N GLY A 256 -29.30 14.95 -20.75
CA GLY A 256 -29.90 16.26 -21.02
C GLY A 256 -29.95 16.69 -22.50
N ALA A 257 -29.28 15.96 -23.41
CA ALA A 257 -29.12 16.40 -24.80
C ALA A 257 -30.15 15.83 -25.81
N ARG A 258 -31.13 15.01 -25.38
CA ARG A 258 -32.07 14.36 -26.32
C ARG A 258 -33.52 14.26 -25.83
N ALA A 259 -34.07 15.35 -25.30
CA ALA A 259 -35.50 15.46 -25.04
C ALA A 259 -36.04 16.79 -25.59
N THR A 260 -36.36 16.80 -26.89
CA THR A 260 -37.16 17.85 -27.51
C THR A 260 -38.60 17.77 -27.02
N GLN A 261 -39.09 18.88 -26.44
CA GLN A 261 -40.48 19.35 -26.36
C GLN A 261 -41.58 18.35 -26.74
N LYS A 262 -42.18 17.73 -25.71
CA LYS A 262 -43.64 17.56 -25.51
C LYS A 262 -43.84 16.58 -24.37
N GLU A 263 -44.21 17.08 -23.20
CA GLU A 263 -45.07 16.44 -22.18
C GLU A 263 -44.92 17.19 -20.84
N SER A 264 -45.67 18.26 -20.71
CA SER A 264 -45.82 19.03 -19.47
C SER A 264 -46.98 18.51 -18.59
N GLY A 265 -47.27 17.20 -18.63
CA GLY A 265 -48.42 16.61 -17.90
C GLY A 265 -48.11 15.37 -17.04
N ALA A 266 -47.01 14.65 -17.29
CA ALA A 266 -46.75 13.36 -16.66
C ALA A 266 -45.64 13.38 -15.59
N LYS A 267 -45.06 14.54 -15.28
CA LYS A 267 -43.89 14.66 -14.38
C LYS A 267 -44.20 14.53 -12.89
N MET A 268 -45.49 14.47 -12.51
CA MET A 268 -45.91 14.45 -11.11
C MET A 268 -46.22 13.05 -10.56
N MET A 269 -46.28 11.99 -11.41
CA MET A 269 -46.77 10.67 -10.97
C MET A 269 -45.69 9.56 -10.95
N MET A 270 -44.51 9.78 -11.54
CA MET A 270 -43.38 8.86 -11.49
C MET A 270 -42.26 9.38 -10.55
N THR A 271 -42.64 9.95 -9.41
CA THR A 271 -41.68 10.25 -8.30
C THR A 271 -42.08 9.53 -7.01
N THR A 272 -43.16 8.74 -7.03
CA THR A 272 -43.82 8.23 -5.82
C THR A 272 -43.66 6.73 -5.55
N MET A 273 -42.88 6.00 -6.37
CA MET A 273 -42.70 4.53 -6.21
C MET A 273 -41.23 4.06 -6.26
N THR A 274 -40.30 4.91 -5.80
CA THR A 274 -38.98 4.47 -5.33
C THR A 274 -38.68 5.11 -3.97
N THR A 275 -39.61 4.96 -3.04
CA THR A 275 -39.51 5.46 -1.67
C THR A 275 -38.87 4.43 -0.75
N THR A 276 -37.61 4.12 -0.99
CA THR A 276 -36.69 3.61 0.05
C THR A 276 -35.29 4.25 -0.04
N ALA A 277 -34.97 4.95 -1.14
CA ALA A 277 -33.70 5.67 -1.30
C ALA A 277 -33.83 7.21 -1.16
N ALA A 278 -35.02 7.74 -0.88
CA ALA A 278 -35.30 9.18 -0.78
C ALA A 278 -35.31 9.73 0.66
N ALA A 279 -34.81 8.97 1.64
CA ALA A 279 -34.70 9.40 3.04
C ALA A 279 -33.44 10.24 3.35
N GLY A 280 -32.59 10.52 2.36
CA GLY A 280 -31.32 11.24 2.52
C GLY A 280 -31.26 12.68 1.96
N ARG A 281 -32.36 13.25 1.46
CA ARG A 281 -32.37 14.64 0.90
C ARG A 281 -32.53 15.74 1.97
N GLY A 282 -31.89 15.57 3.11
CA GLY A 282 -31.96 16.51 4.22
C GLY A 282 -30.96 16.24 5.35
N GLU A 283 -30.10 15.23 5.20
CA GLU A 283 -28.86 15.20 5.97
C GLU A 283 -27.80 15.93 5.15
N PRO A 284 -27.18 16.96 5.73
CA PRO A 284 -26.07 17.61 5.05
C PRO A 284 -24.95 16.62 4.79
N ARG A 285 -24.35 16.76 3.61
CA ARG A 285 -23.21 15.94 3.19
C ARG A 285 -22.14 15.97 4.27
N ARG A 286 -21.64 14.79 4.65
CA ARG A 286 -20.46 14.65 5.49
C ARG A 286 -19.25 15.12 4.69
N GLU A 287 -19.03 16.43 4.61
CA GLU A 287 -17.78 16.98 4.09
C GLU A 287 -16.70 16.85 5.17
N ARG A 288 -16.28 15.61 5.45
CA ARG A 288 -15.05 15.37 6.21
C ARG A 288 -13.87 15.77 5.29
N ARG A 289 -12.85 16.42 5.83
CA ARG A 289 -11.64 16.71 5.05
C ARG A 289 -10.80 15.44 5.03
N ILE A 290 -10.45 14.93 3.84
CA ILE A 290 -9.60 13.74 3.69
C ILE A 290 -8.24 14.06 4.30
N LYS A 291 -7.80 13.28 5.31
CA LYS A 291 -6.61 13.62 6.11
C LYS A 291 -5.39 12.75 5.79
N HIS A 292 -5.57 11.60 5.13
CA HIS A 292 -4.50 10.67 4.70
C HIS A 292 -3.54 10.25 5.84
N TYR A 293 -4.09 9.90 7.01
CA TYR A 293 -3.28 9.59 8.20
C TYR A 293 -2.30 8.42 8.01
N ARG A 294 -2.68 7.40 7.23
CA ARG A 294 -1.80 6.27 6.91
C ARG A 294 -0.52 6.70 6.19
N GLN A 295 -0.64 7.53 5.16
CA GLN A 295 0.52 7.99 4.38
C GLN A 295 1.46 8.81 5.26
N LYS A 296 0.89 9.74 6.05
CA LYS A 296 1.65 10.56 7.01
C LYS A 296 2.38 9.71 8.05
N LEU A 297 1.74 8.66 8.57
CA LEU A 297 2.38 7.74 9.51
C LEU A 297 3.58 7.03 8.87
N LEU A 298 3.40 6.49 7.66
CA LEU A 298 4.48 5.81 6.95
C LEU A 298 5.62 6.78 6.62
N ASP A 299 5.32 7.99 6.18
CA ASP A 299 6.34 9.01 5.88
C ASP A 299 7.09 9.45 7.14
N LEU A 300 6.42 9.54 8.29
CA LEU A 300 7.07 9.82 9.57
C LEU A 300 8.03 8.69 9.95
N LEU A 301 7.62 7.43 9.80
CA LEU A 301 8.48 6.27 10.03
C LEU A 301 9.69 6.27 9.09
N ARG A 302 9.51 6.60 7.81
CA ARG A 302 10.61 6.74 6.84
C ARG A 302 11.63 7.79 7.28
N GLN A 303 11.16 8.96 7.68
CA GLN A 303 12.04 10.04 8.14
C GLN A 303 12.79 9.65 9.40
N PHE A 304 12.12 8.98 10.34
CA PHE A 304 12.74 8.47 11.56
C PHE A 304 13.85 7.45 11.26
N ILE A 305 13.57 6.42 10.44
CA ILE A 305 14.54 5.39 10.04
C ILE A 305 15.73 6.03 9.31
N SER A 306 15.45 6.88 8.31
CA SER A 306 16.49 7.58 7.55
C SER A 306 17.36 8.46 8.44
N GLY A 307 16.77 9.14 9.42
CA GLY A 307 17.49 9.97 10.39
C GLY A 307 18.41 9.14 11.27
N ARG A 308 17.90 8.03 11.82
CA ARG A 308 18.66 7.14 12.71
C ARG A 308 19.84 6.47 12.01
N VAL A 309 19.63 5.97 10.78
CA VAL A 309 20.72 5.41 9.96
C VAL A 309 21.75 6.49 9.61
N SER A 310 21.31 7.68 9.17
CA SER A 310 22.25 8.78 8.84
C SER A 310 23.07 9.23 10.05
N GLU A 311 22.46 9.29 11.23
CA GLU A 311 23.15 9.63 12.47
C GLU A 311 24.20 8.56 12.85
N PHE A 312 23.86 7.28 12.69
CA PHE A 312 24.80 6.18 12.90
C PHE A 312 26.00 6.27 11.95
N PHE A 313 25.75 6.49 10.65
CA PHE A 313 26.80 6.67 9.65
C PHE A 313 27.72 7.86 9.98
N LYS A 314 27.17 8.97 10.50
CA LYS A 314 27.97 10.15 10.88
C LYS A 314 28.85 9.93 12.12
N LYS A 315 28.39 9.09 13.06
CA LYS A 315 29.09 8.84 14.33
C LYS A 315 30.14 7.75 14.20
N GLU A 316 29.73 6.58 13.72
CA GLU A 316 30.53 5.35 13.73
C GLU A 316 31.23 5.11 12.38
N ALA A 317 30.64 5.52 11.26
CA ALA A 317 31.19 5.27 9.91
C ALA A 317 31.97 6.47 9.32
N LYS A 318 32.91 7.05 10.08
CA LYS A 318 33.68 8.23 9.64
C LYS A 318 34.64 7.87 8.50
N GLY A 319 34.23 8.10 7.27
CA GLY A 319 35.09 7.93 6.10
C GLY A 319 35.50 6.48 5.85
N LEU A 320 34.53 5.57 5.97
CA LEU A 320 34.64 4.10 5.84
C LEU A 320 35.19 3.32 7.04
N ASP A 321 35.91 3.96 7.96
CA ASP A 321 36.25 3.33 9.23
C ASP A 321 34.97 3.05 10.02
N GLY A 322 34.81 1.84 10.57
CA GLY A 322 33.58 1.43 11.28
C GLY A 322 32.38 1.04 10.41
N VAL A 323 32.48 1.04 9.08
CA VAL A 323 31.36 0.63 8.19
C VAL A 323 30.91 -0.83 8.44
N GLU A 324 31.80 -1.70 8.89
CA GLU A 324 31.47 -3.09 9.26
C GLU A 324 30.38 -3.16 10.36
N GLU A 325 30.34 -2.18 11.26
CA GLU A 325 29.38 -2.11 12.37
C GLU A 325 27.95 -1.78 11.91
N VAL A 326 27.81 -1.14 10.75
CA VAL A 326 26.50 -0.79 10.16
C VAL A 326 25.65 -2.05 9.95
N THR A 327 26.28 -3.16 9.56
CA THR A 327 25.57 -4.43 9.36
C THR A 327 24.97 -4.94 10.66
N GLY A 328 25.75 -4.92 11.76
CA GLY A 328 25.27 -5.31 13.09
C GLY A 328 24.12 -4.41 13.55
N PHE A 329 24.31 -3.10 13.46
CA PHE A 329 23.28 -2.11 13.80
C PHE A 329 21.96 -2.34 13.04
N VAL A 330 22.00 -2.53 11.72
CA VAL A 330 20.79 -2.76 10.91
C VAL A 330 20.10 -4.05 11.30
N ILE A 331 20.85 -5.13 11.58
CA ILE A 331 20.24 -6.40 11.95
C ILE A 331 19.63 -6.34 13.35
N ASP A 332 20.32 -5.74 14.31
CA ASP A 332 19.80 -5.56 15.68
C ASP A 332 18.50 -4.73 15.65
N GLU A 333 18.47 -3.66 14.86
CA GLU A 333 17.29 -2.83 14.66
C GLU A 333 16.13 -3.57 14.02
N LEU A 334 16.38 -4.31 12.94
CA LEU A 334 15.34 -5.08 12.25
C LEU A 334 14.83 -6.24 13.13
N THR A 335 15.69 -6.82 13.95
CA THR A 335 15.31 -7.86 14.92
C THR A 335 14.42 -7.26 16.01
N PHE A 336 14.81 -6.12 16.58
CA PHE A 336 13.97 -5.39 17.54
C PHE A 336 12.61 -5.02 16.95
N VAL A 337 12.59 -4.51 15.72
CA VAL A 337 11.35 -4.16 15.02
C VAL A 337 10.48 -5.40 14.80
N ALA A 338 11.06 -6.53 14.41
CA ALA A 338 10.34 -7.78 14.22
C ALA A 338 9.69 -8.30 15.51
N GLU A 339 10.37 -8.16 16.65
CA GLU A 339 9.91 -8.67 17.93
C GLU A 339 8.96 -7.71 18.68
N ALA A 340 9.25 -6.41 18.67
CA ALA A 340 8.56 -5.43 19.51
C ALA A 340 7.55 -4.56 18.75
N VAL A 341 7.83 -4.24 17.48
CA VAL A 341 7.03 -3.28 16.71
C VAL A 341 6.03 -4.01 15.82
N VAL A 342 6.48 -4.96 14.99
CA VAL A 342 5.65 -5.67 14.00
C VAL A 342 4.41 -6.35 14.62
N PRO A 343 4.46 -6.98 15.81
CA PRO A 343 3.28 -7.59 16.42
C PRO A 343 2.17 -6.60 16.80
N ALA A 344 2.50 -5.31 16.97
CA ALA A 344 1.51 -4.27 17.23
C ALA A 344 0.78 -3.80 15.96
N PHE A 345 1.30 -4.17 14.77
CA PHE A 345 0.71 -3.81 13.48
C PHE A 345 -0.15 -4.96 12.93
N PRO A 346 -1.28 -4.66 12.25
CA PRO A 346 -2.03 -5.64 11.49
C PRO A 346 -1.15 -6.24 10.37
N SER A 347 -1.35 -7.53 10.10
CA SER A 347 -0.62 -8.24 9.04
C SER A 347 -0.86 -7.68 7.63
N SER A 348 -1.95 -6.94 7.41
CA SER A 348 -2.28 -6.31 6.12
C SER A 348 -1.29 -5.20 5.70
N TYR A 349 -0.49 -4.69 6.63
CA TYR A 349 0.47 -3.61 6.35
C TYR A 349 1.81 -4.12 5.82
N PHE A 350 2.13 -5.42 5.95
CA PHE A 350 3.43 -5.98 5.58
C PHE A 350 4.61 -5.16 6.15
N MET A 351 4.50 -4.76 7.43
CA MET A 351 5.41 -3.78 8.02
C MET A 351 6.86 -4.25 8.06
N PHE A 352 7.11 -5.54 8.25
CA PHE A 352 8.48 -6.05 8.26
C PHE A 352 9.19 -5.81 6.93
N ASP A 353 8.52 -6.13 5.80
CA ASP A 353 9.05 -5.87 4.46
C ASP A 353 9.26 -4.37 4.21
N PHE A 354 8.35 -3.54 4.72
CA PHE A 354 8.49 -2.09 4.68
C PHE A 354 9.74 -1.63 5.44
N PHE A 355 9.94 -2.06 6.70
CA PHE A 355 11.11 -1.70 7.48
C PHE A 355 12.40 -2.19 6.82
N VAL A 356 12.45 -3.43 6.36
CA VAL A 356 13.61 -3.98 5.63
C VAL A 356 13.97 -3.10 4.44
N ASN A 357 12.98 -2.72 3.63
CA ASN A 357 13.19 -1.88 2.46
C ASN A 357 13.67 -0.47 2.84
N GLU A 358 13.07 0.16 3.85
CA GLU A 358 13.44 1.53 4.25
C GLU A 358 14.82 1.60 4.91
N TYR A 359 15.16 0.65 5.79
CA TYR A 359 16.52 0.56 6.35
C TYR A 359 17.54 0.29 5.24
N HIS A 360 17.23 -0.61 4.30
CA HIS A 360 18.12 -0.90 3.18
C HIS A 360 18.33 0.33 2.28
N GLN A 361 17.27 1.04 1.90
CA GLN A 361 17.36 2.27 1.11
C GLN A 361 18.16 3.36 1.82
N ALA A 362 18.00 3.51 3.14
CA ALA A 362 18.80 4.44 3.92
C ALA A 362 20.29 4.05 3.91
N VAL A 363 20.62 2.76 4.05
CA VAL A 363 22.00 2.28 3.94
C VAL A 363 22.58 2.54 2.56
N VAL A 364 21.82 2.26 1.48
CA VAL A 364 22.26 2.53 0.10
C VAL A 364 22.58 4.01 -0.07
N ARG A 365 21.68 4.90 0.36
CA ARG A 365 21.87 6.36 0.24
C ARG A 365 23.15 6.82 0.93
N ASN A 366 23.34 6.47 2.20
CA ASN A 366 24.53 6.87 2.95
C ASN A 366 25.81 6.21 2.39
N SER A 367 25.74 4.96 1.91
CA SER A 367 26.89 4.30 1.28
C SER A 367 27.31 4.97 -0.04
N ASN A 368 26.35 5.44 -0.84
CA ASN A 368 26.65 6.16 -2.08
C ASN A 368 27.28 7.52 -1.81
N GLU A 369 26.88 8.21 -0.73
CA GLU A 369 27.51 9.45 -0.28
C GLU A 369 28.96 9.23 0.15
N LEU A 370 29.28 8.09 0.80
CA LEU A 370 30.66 7.73 1.17
C LEU A 370 31.56 7.46 -0.03
N VAL A 371 30.99 6.97 -1.15
CA VAL A 371 31.71 6.57 -2.36
C VAL A 371 31.81 7.72 -3.39
N ALA A 372 31.31 8.91 -3.06
CA ALA A 372 31.32 10.04 -3.99
C ALA A 372 32.71 10.71 -4.16
N GLY A 373 33.68 10.40 -3.29
CA GLY A 373 35.06 10.92 -3.36
C GLY A 373 36.07 9.89 -3.86
N ASP A 374 37.32 10.34 -4.07
CA ASP A 374 38.43 9.45 -4.43
C ASP A 374 38.72 8.48 -3.27
N LEU A 375 38.63 7.18 -3.56
CA LEU A 375 38.83 6.11 -2.59
C LEU A 375 40.26 5.58 -2.67
N GLU A 376 40.91 5.42 -1.51
CA GLU A 376 42.16 4.66 -1.46
C GLU A 376 41.90 3.16 -1.65
N GLY A 377 42.84 2.42 -2.24
CA GLY A 377 42.70 0.98 -2.47
C GLY A 377 42.35 0.16 -1.21
N GLY A 378 42.81 0.58 -0.01
CA GLY A 378 42.40 -0.05 1.25
C GLY A 378 40.91 0.14 1.56
N ALA A 379 40.39 1.36 1.36
CA ALA A 379 38.99 1.70 1.56
C ALA A 379 38.07 0.96 0.57
N ILE A 380 38.50 0.79 -0.69
CA ILE A 380 37.76 0.01 -1.70
C ILE A 380 37.59 -1.45 -1.24
N LEU A 381 38.67 -2.09 -0.75
CA LEU A 381 38.59 -3.46 -0.25
C LEU A 381 37.68 -3.59 0.97
N MET A 382 37.78 -2.66 1.92
CA MET A 382 36.90 -2.64 3.10
C MET A 382 35.43 -2.56 2.68
N LEU A 383 35.12 -1.68 1.73
CA LEU A 383 33.76 -1.50 1.22
C LEU A 383 33.23 -2.75 0.52
N LEU A 384 34.01 -3.35 -0.38
CA LEU A 384 33.62 -4.58 -1.09
C LEU A 384 33.43 -5.77 -0.14
N ARG A 385 34.29 -5.86 0.88
CA ARG A 385 34.15 -6.85 1.95
C ARG A 385 32.85 -6.62 2.72
N TRP A 386 32.59 -5.38 3.14
CA TRP A 386 31.37 -5.02 3.86
C TRP A 386 30.10 -5.34 3.07
N VAL A 387 30.04 -5.06 1.76
CA VAL A 387 28.88 -5.39 0.92
C VAL A 387 28.55 -6.89 1.00
N ARG A 388 29.59 -7.74 0.94
CA ARG A 388 29.42 -9.20 1.07
C ARG A 388 28.96 -9.60 2.47
N GLU A 389 29.52 -8.98 3.50
CA GLU A 389 29.16 -9.23 4.89
C GLU A 389 27.71 -8.80 5.18
N TYR A 390 27.28 -7.64 4.67
CA TYR A 390 25.91 -7.13 4.77
C TYR A 390 24.90 -8.12 4.17
N HIS A 391 25.11 -8.57 2.92
CA HIS A 391 24.24 -9.56 2.30
C HIS A 391 24.25 -10.91 3.03
N THR A 392 25.40 -11.31 3.57
CA THR A 392 25.52 -12.55 4.33
C THR A 392 24.79 -12.47 5.67
N GLY A 393 24.90 -11.34 6.37
CA GLY A 393 24.21 -11.07 7.63
C GLY A 393 22.70 -11.05 7.45
N MET A 394 22.21 -10.27 6.48
CA MET A 394 20.79 -10.19 6.14
C MET A 394 20.19 -11.57 5.78
N ARG A 395 20.93 -12.41 5.06
CA ARG A 395 20.50 -13.77 4.72
C ARG A 395 20.50 -14.71 5.93
N LYS A 396 21.57 -14.73 6.72
CA LYS A 396 21.73 -15.71 7.80
C LYS A 396 20.84 -15.42 9.00
N GLN A 397 20.68 -14.14 9.36
CA GLN A 397 19.99 -13.75 10.59
C GLN A 397 18.51 -13.44 10.36
N LEU A 398 18.16 -12.82 9.23
CA LEU A 398 16.78 -12.38 8.93
C LEU A 398 16.12 -13.19 7.80
N SER A 399 16.83 -14.16 7.21
CA SER A 399 16.35 -14.96 6.06
C SER A 399 16.01 -14.13 4.81
N ILE A 400 16.60 -12.94 4.65
CA ILE A 400 16.35 -12.04 3.52
C ILE A 400 17.34 -12.35 2.39
N SER A 401 16.81 -12.60 1.19
CA SER A 401 17.61 -12.88 0.00
C SER A 401 18.16 -11.61 -0.65
N LYS A 402 19.26 -11.72 -1.42
CA LYS A 402 19.83 -10.57 -2.17
C LYS A 402 18.81 -9.98 -3.15
N ASP A 403 17.90 -10.79 -3.68
CA ASP A 403 16.91 -10.37 -4.68
C ASP A 403 15.77 -9.51 -4.11
N GLN A 404 15.54 -9.58 -2.79
CA GLN A 404 14.55 -8.77 -2.07
C GLN A 404 15.10 -7.39 -1.70
N LEU A 405 16.43 -7.23 -1.68
CA LEU A 405 17.12 -5.99 -1.34
C LEU A 405 17.28 -5.14 -2.60
N LYS A 406 16.40 -4.15 -2.75
CA LYS A 406 16.42 -3.20 -3.88
C LYS A 406 16.37 -1.77 -3.36
N PRO A 407 17.14 -0.82 -3.95
CA PRO A 407 18.13 -1.01 -5.02
C PRO A 407 19.42 -1.70 -4.56
N ALA A 408 20.22 -2.25 -5.46
CA ALA A 408 21.48 -2.88 -5.09
C ALA A 408 22.43 -1.91 -4.37
N LEU A 409 23.19 -2.41 -3.40
CA LEU A 409 24.23 -1.63 -2.73
C LEU A 409 25.23 -1.11 -3.76
N LEU A 410 25.74 0.12 -3.55
CA LEU A 410 26.68 0.78 -4.44
C LEU A 410 26.20 0.93 -5.89
N GLU A 411 24.89 0.82 -6.13
CA GLU A 411 24.26 0.85 -7.45
C GLU A 411 24.78 -0.26 -8.40
N GLY A 412 25.32 -1.35 -7.85
CA GLY A 412 25.92 -2.42 -8.64
C GLY A 412 27.31 -2.10 -9.20
N ARG A 413 27.98 -1.05 -8.72
CA ARG A 413 29.38 -0.70 -9.08
C ARG A 413 30.44 -1.59 -8.41
N GLU A 414 30.04 -2.73 -7.85
CA GLU A 414 30.95 -3.69 -7.18
C GLU A 414 32.13 -4.08 -8.10
N ASP A 415 31.83 -4.43 -9.36
CA ASP A 415 32.84 -4.85 -10.33
C ASP A 415 33.76 -3.69 -10.78
N GLN A 416 33.20 -2.48 -10.88
CA GLN A 416 33.96 -1.28 -11.26
C GLN A 416 34.96 -0.90 -10.16
N LEU A 417 34.51 -0.91 -8.90
CA LEU A 417 35.38 -0.67 -7.75
C LEU A 417 36.46 -1.74 -7.62
N ALA A 418 36.14 -3.01 -7.89
CA ALA A 418 37.14 -4.08 -7.91
C ALA A 418 38.22 -3.83 -8.98
N GLN A 419 37.83 -3.36 -10.17
CA GLN A 419 38.76 -3.00 -11.23
C GLN A 419 39.64 -1.80 -10.87
N GLU A 420 39.05 -0.75 -10.29
CA GLU A 420 39.78 0.43 -9.80
C GLU A 420 40.82 0.07 -8.73
N TYR A 421 40.45 -0.81 -7.79
CA TYR A 421 41.40 -1.35 -6.82
C TYR A 421 42.59 -2.06 -7.49
N LEU A 422 42.33 -2.91 -8.49
CA LEU A 422 43.39 -3.62 -9.20
C LEU A 422 44.34 -2.66 -9.92
N GLU A 423 43.82 -1.59 -10.52
CA GLU A 423 44.64 -0.56 -11.17
C GLU A 423 45.52 0.20 -10.17
N ILE A 424 44.95 0.60 -9.03
CA ILE A 424 45.69 1.24 -7.93
C ILE A 424 46.78 0.28 -7.41
N ALA A 425 46.44 -1.00 -7.19
CA ALA A 425 47.37 -2.00 -6.68
C ALA A 425 48.54 -2.24 -7.65
N VAL A 426 48.26 -2.41 -8.95
CA VAL A 426 49.29 -2.59 -9.97
C VAL A 426 50.20 -1.35 -10.07
N SER A 427 49.63 -0.15 -9.99
CA SER A 427 50.39 1.10 -9.98
C SER A 427 51.33 1.18 -8.77
N LYS A 428 50.81 0.94 -7.56
CA LYS A 428 51.61 0.93 -6.31
C LYS A 428 52.71 -0.14 -6.35
N ILE A 429 52.41 -1.35 -6.83
CA ILE A 429 53.42 -2.43 -6.96
C ILE A 429 54.53 -2.03 -7.95
N ARG A 430 54.19 -1.41 -9.08
CA ARG A 430 55.20 -0.92 -10.03
C ARG A 430 56.10 0.15 -9.43
N GLU A 431 55.52 1.09 -8.70
CA GLU A 431 56.27 2.13 -7.98
C GLU A 431 57.19 1.50 -6.94
N TRP A 432 56.68 0.56 -6.14
CA TRP A 432 57.46 -0.15 -5.13
C TRP A 432 58.61 -0.94 -5.75
N ILE A 433 58.37 -1.69 -6.83
CA ILE A 433 59.43 -2.41 -7.55
C ILE A 433 60.46 -1.43 -8.11
N SER A 434 60.03 -0.31 -8.71
CA SER A 434 60.96 0.69 -9.23
C SER A 434 61.82 1.33 -8.15
N ASN A 435 61.22 1.66 -6.99
CA ASN A 435 61.92 2.23 -5.85
C ASN A 435 62.88 1.22 -5.21
N LEU A 436 62.45 -0.04 -5.07
CA LEU A 436 63.28 -1.14 -4.57
C LEU A 436 64.49 -1.35 -5.49
N MET A 437 64.26 -1.49 -6.80
CA MET A 437 65.33 -1.67 -7.79
C MET A 437 66.30 -0.49 -7.80
N ARG A 438 65.80 0.76 -7.69
CA ARG A 438 66.66 1.95 -7.60
C ARG A 438 67.49 1.97 -6.32
N THR A 439 66.87 1.61 -5.19
CA THR A 439 67.54 1.57 -3.88
C THR A 439 68.62 0.50 -3.90
N GLU A 440 68.29 -0.74 -4.29
CA GLU A 440 69.25 -1.84 -4.40
C GLU A 440 70.39 -1.49 -5.37
N ALA A 441 70.08 -0.99 -6.57
CA ALA A 441 71.10 -0.59 -7.53
C ALA A 441 72.04 0.49 -6.98
N SER A 442 71.52 1.45 -6.21
CA SER A 442 72.33 2.49 -5.58
C SER A 442 73.22 1.94 -4.46
N THR A 443 72.71 1.02 -3.64
CA THR A 443 73.45 0.35 -2.57
C THR A 443 74.57 -0.53 -3.15
N PHE A 444 74.26 -1.32 -4.18
CA PHE A 444 75.24 -2.14 -4.89
C PHE A 444 76.32 -1.32 -5.58
N ALA A 445 75.95 -0.19 -6.19
CA ALA A 445 76.91 0.72 -6.82
C ALA A 445 77.79 1.45 -5.79
N GLY A 446 77.23 1.80 -4.63
CA GLY A 446 77.93 2.53 -3.56
C GLY A 446 79.01 1.72 -2.85
N ARG A 447 78.90 0.37 -2.83
CA ARG A 447 79.88 -0.57 -2.23
C ARG A 447 80.36 -0.19 -0.82
N GLN A 448 79.51 0.45 0.00
CA GLN A 448 79.92 0.89 1.34
C GLN A 448 79.95 -0.27 2.33
N ASP A 449 78.99 -1.19 2.23
CA ASP A 449 78.89 -2.38 3.07
C ASP A 449 78.76 -3.65 2.22
N ALA A 450 79.24 -4.79 2.74
CA ALA A 450 79.05 -6.09 2.11
C ALA A 450 77.58 -6.55 2.26
N PRO A 451 76.98 -7.23 1.26
CA PRO A 451 75.61 -7.72 1.36
C PRO A 451 75.43 -8.68 2.55
N SER A 452 74.25 -8.68 3.16
CA SER A 452 73.91 -9.58 4.27
C SER A 452 74.02 -11.06 3.84
N MET A 453 74.65 -11.90 4.66
CA MET A 453 74.70 -13.35 4.43
C MET A 453 73.53 -14.04 5.15
N GLY A 454 72.87 -14.96 4.45
CA GLY A 454 71.87 -15.87 5.01
C GLY A 454 72.51 -16.99 5.84
N GLU A 455 71.67 -17.79 6.50
CA GLU A 455 72.09 -18.94 7.33
C GLU A 455 72.84 -20.04 6.53
N ASP A 456 72.69 -20.05 5.22
CA ASP A 456 73.31 -20.96 4.26
C ASP A 456 74.65 -20.43 3.69
N GLY A 457 75.12 -19.27 4.15
CA GLY A 457 76.36 -18.65 3.68
C GLY A 457 76.26 -18.03 2.27
N LEU A 458 75.04 -17.90 1.73
CA LEU A 458 74.77 -17.18 0.48
C LEU A 458 74.37 -15.74 0.78
N TYR A 459 74.74 -14.81 -0.11
CA TYR A 459 74.35 -13.40 0.00
C TYR A 459 72.86 -13.22 -0.32
N VAL A 460 72.15 -12.49 0.53
CA VAL A 460 70.72 -12.19 0.38
C VAL A 460 70.54 -10.68 0.18
N THR A 461 69.71 -10.32 -0.79
CA THR A 461 69.35 -8.93 -1.08
C THR A 461 68.08 -8.54 -0.31
N GLY A 462 68.24 -7.59 0.62
CA GLY A 462 67.14 -6.93 1.33
C GLY A 462 66.45 -7.82 2.37
N ALA A 463 66.34 -7.32 3.61
CA ALA A 463 65.40 -7.82 4.59
C ALA A 463 64.03 -7.16 4.39
#